data_AF-A0A9D8IQ90-F1
#
_entry.id   AF-A0A9D8IQ90-F1
#
_cell.length_a   1.000
_cell.length_b   1.000
_cell.length_c   1.000
_cell.angle_alpha   90.00
_cell.angle_beta   90.00
_cell.angle_gamma   90.00
#
_symmetry.space_group_name_H-M   'P 1'
#
loop_
_entity.id
_entity.type
_entity.pdbx_description
1 polymer ?
#
loop_
_entity_poly.entity_id
_entity_poly.type
_entity_poly.pdbx_seq_one_letter_code
_entity_poly.pdbx_strand_id
1 'polypeptide(L)'
;MNKSPSKTDVLDLYFVENRAKILDLAAFIDRFDRAEGPAAVASDPRWIGMTKALSVLVDQAGEKARRILELWSDPSQAPIDRAEGKGAIGVWPGLR
;
A
#
# COMPACT_ATOMS: atom_id res chain seq x y z
N MET A 1 2.49 -35.42 -6.34
CA MET A 1 3.45 -34.38 -5.94
C MET A 1 3.10 -33.12 -6.73
N ASN A 2 2.50 -32.12 -6.09
CA ASN A 2 2.14 -30.89 -6.80
C ASN A 2 3.41 -30.08 -7.05
N LYS A 3 3.74 -29.85 -8.31
CA LYS A 3 4.88 -29.05 -8.72
C LYS A 3 4.60 -27.58 -8.39
N SER A 4 5.49 -26.92 -7.66
CA SER A 4 5.42 -25.47 -7.48
C SER A 4 5.55 -24.76 -8.84
N PRO A 5 4.81 -23.67 -9.07
CA PRO A 5 4.88 -22.95 -10.35
C PRO A 5 6.30 -22.45 -10.61
N SER A 6 6.71 -22.50 -11.88
CA SER A 6 7.96 -21.87 -12.33
C SER A 6 7.82 -20.35 -12.35
N LYS A 7 8.96 -19.65 -12.49
CA LYS A 7 8.95 -18.18 -12.64
C LYS A 7 8.15 -17.74 -13.86
N THR A 8 8.22 -18.48 -14.97
CA THR A 8 7.46 -18.21 -16.18
C THR A 8 5.96 -18.41 -15.95
N ASP A 9 5.56 -19.50 -15.26
CA ASP A 9 4.14 -19.74 -14.96
C ASP A 9 3.54 -18.59 -14.12
N VAL A 10 4.31 -18.03 -13.19
CA VAL A 10 3.88 -16.86 -12.39
C VAL A 10 3.76 -15.61 -13.25
N LEU A 11 4.70 -15.37 -14.17
CA LEU A 11 4.63 -14.23 -15.09
C LEU A 11 3.42 -14.36 -16.01
N ASP A 12 3.22 -15.50 -16.64
CA ASP A 12 2.10 -15.74 -17.55
C ASP A 12 0.76 -15.55 -16.85
N LEU A 13 0.65 -15.98 -15.59
CA LEU A 13 -0.57 -15.85 -14.81
C LEU A 13 -0.86 -14.41 -14.37
N TYR A 14 0.15 -13.64 -13.95
CA TYR A 14 -0.07 -12.38 -13.21
C TYR A 14 0.45 -11.12 -13.90
N PHE A 15 1.20 -11.22 -14.99
CA PHE A 15 1.88 -10.07 -15.58
C PHE A 15 0.90 -8.99 -16.08
N VAL A 16 -0.14 -9.38 -16.81
CA VAL A 16 -1.09 -8.42 -17.41
C VAL A 16 -1.84 -7.63 -16.34
N GLU A 17 -2.29 -8.30 -15.30
CA GLU A 17 -2.99 -7.66 -14.17
C GLU A 17 -2.07 -6.71 -13.40
N ASN A 18 -0.85 -7.15 -13.06
CA ASN A 18 0.10 -6.31 -12.33
C ASN A 18 0.59 -5.13 -13.17
N ARG A 19 0.76 -5.30 -14.49
CA ARG A 19 1.04 -4.19 -15.41
C ARG A 19 -0.05 -3.12 -15.34
N ALA A 20 -1.32 -3.53 -15.35
CA ALA A 20 -2.43 -2.59 -15.23
C ALA A 20 -2.42 -1.85 -13.89
N LYS A 21 -2.20 -2.57 -12.78
CA LYS A 21 -2.08 -1.97 -11.43
C LYS A 21 -0.95 -0.94 -11.32
N ILE A 22 0.21 -1.22 -11.92
CA ILE A 22 1.33 -0.28 -11.94
C ILE A 22 0.97 1.00 -12.71
N LEU A 23 0.33 0.87 -13.88
CA LEU A 23 -0.09 2.03 -14.67
C LEU A 23 -1.16 2.86 -13.96
N ASP A 24 -2.12 2.21 -13.32
CA ASP A 24 -3.17 2.89 -12.56
C ASP A 24 -2.59 3.68 -11.37
N LEU A 25 -1.66 3.07 -10.65
CA LEU A 25 -0.96 3.73 -9.54
C LEU A 25 -0.12 4.91 -10.01
N ALA A 26 0.61 4.78 -11.12
CA ALA A 26 1.37 5.89 -11.71
C ALA A 26 0.45 7.05 -12.13
N ALA A 27 -0.67 6.75 -12.81
CA ALA A 27 -1.64 7.76 -13.21
C ALA A 27 -2.32 8.44 -12.02
N PHE A 28 -2.56 7.71 -10.91
CA PHE A 28 -3.02 8.30 -9.66
C PHE A 28 -2.01 9.31 -9.10
N ILE A 29 -0.72 8.93 -9.01
CA ILE A 29 0.35 9.81 -8.51
C ILE A 29 0.45 11.07 -9.38
N ASP A 30 0.47 10.94 -10.70
CA ASP A 30 0.50 12.10 -11.62
C ASP A 30 -0.69 13.06 -11.43
N ARG A 31 -1.88 12.52 -11.11
CA ARG A 31 -3.08 13.35 -10.83
C ARG A 31 -2.96 14.02 -9.47
N PHE A 32 -2.44 13.32 -8.47
CA PHE A 32 -2.21 13.87 -7.13
C PHE A 32 -1.20 15.01 -7.17
N ASP A 33 -0.09 14.85 -7.87
CA ASP A 33 0.97 15.87 -7.99
C ASP A 33 0.51 17.13 -8.76
N ARG A 34 -0.47 16.99 -9.66
CA ARG A 34 -1.08 18.11 -10.39
C ARG A 34 -2.23 18.78 -9.66
N ALA A 35 -2.77 18.18 -8.61
CA ALA A 35 -3.93 18.70 -7.92
C ALA A 35 -3.59 19.98 -7.13
N GLU A 36 -4.49 20.95 -7.15
CA GLU A 36 -4.39 22.13 -6.29
C GLU A 36 -4.82 21.76 -4.86
N GLY A 37 -4.12 22.30 -3.85
CA GLY A 37 -4.49 22.09 -2.46
C GLY A 37 -3.43 22.55 -1.47
N PRO A 38 -3.74 22.58 -0.17
CA PRO A 38 -2.79 22.96 0.86
C PRO A 38 -1.60 21.99 0.91
N ALA A 39 -0.40 22.50 1.19
CA ALA A 39 0.80 21.68 1.40
C ALA A 39 0.62 20.60 2.50
N ALA A 40 -0.37 20.78 3.38
CA ALA A 40 -0.73 19.83 4.43
C ALA A 40 -1.16 18.44 3.92
N VAL A 41 -1.52 18.28 2.64
CA VAL A 41 -1.81 16.95 2.05
C VAL A 41 -0.57 16.04 2.08
N ALA A 42 0.65 16.60 2.05
CA ALA A 42 1.88 15.81 2.23
C ALA A 42 1.97 15.12 3.60
N SER A 43 1.21 15.61 4.60
CA SER A 43 1.09 15.01 5.92
C SER A 43 -0.14 14.10 6.07
N ASP A 44 -0.93 13.88 5.01
CA ASP A 44 -2.04 12.94 5.05
C ASP A 44 -1.49 11.51 5.23
N PRO A 45 -1.95 10.76 6.25
CA PRO A 45 -1.43 9.42 6.54
C PRO A 45 -1.62 8.45 5.36
N ARG A 46 -2.62 8.66 4.50
CA ARG A 46 -2.82 7.84 3.29
C ARG A 46 -1.71 8.07 2.27
N TRP A 47 -1.26 9.31 2.10
CA TRP A 47 -0.15 9.64 1.21
C TRP A 47 1.18 9.11 1.75
N ILE A 48 1.43 9.31 3.06
CA ILE A 48 2.60 8.75 3.74
C ILE A 48 2.61 7.22 3.64
N GLY A 49 1.48 6.57 3.92
CA GLY A 49 1.34 5.12 3.83
C GLY A 49 1.56 4.58 2.43
N MET A 50 1.08 5.28 1.40
CA MET A 50 1.28 4.90 0.01
C MET A 50 2.76 4.96 -0.40
N THR A 51 3.42 6.10 -0.12
CA THR A 51 4.83 6.30 -0.48
C THR A 51 5.79 5.36 0.27
N LYS A 52 5.50 5.06 1.54
CA LYS A 52 6.23 4.04 2.31
C LYS A 52 6.00 2.63 1.76
N ALA A 53 4.78 2.28 1.37
CA ALA A 53 4.48 0.97 0.78
C ALA A 53 5.20 0.77 -0.56
N LEU A 54 5.29 1.81 -1.40
CA LEU A 54 6.08 1.79 -2.64
C LEU A 54 7.56 1.48 -2.37
N SER A 55 8.13 2.06 -1.30
CA SER A 55 9.51 1.79 -0.89
C SER A 55 9.72 0.32 -0.50
N VAL A 56 8.76 -0.29 0.21
CA VAL A 56 8.77 -1.73 0.54
C VAL A 56 8.62 -2.60 -0.71
N LEU A 57 7.81 -2.17 -1.68
CA LEU A 57 7.54 -2.94 -2.90
C LEU A 57 8.80 -3.15 -3.74
N VAL A 58 9.67 -2.13 -3.83
CA VAL A 58 10.86 -2.13 -4.70
C VAL A 58 12.15 -2.58 -3.99
N ASP A 59 12.11 -2.82 -2.69
CA ASP A 59 13.29 -3.30 -1.94
C ASP A 59 13.65 -4.76 -2.28
N GLN A 60 14.77 -5.25 -1.74
CA GLN A 60 15.24 -6.62 -1.97
C GLN A 60 14.74 -7.63 -0.92
N ALA A 61 13.96 -7.21 0.07
CA ALA A 61 13.52 -8.06 1.16
C ALA A 61 12.21 -8.81 0.82
N GLY A 62 12.06 -10.01 1.40
CA GLY A 62 10.85 -10.84 1.26
C GLY A 62 9.65 -10.29 2.03
N GLU A 63 8.57 -11.08 2.06
CA GLU A 63 7.36 -10.79 2.85
C GLU A 63 6.71 -9.43 2.56
N LYS A 64 6.83 -8.93 1.32
CA LYS A 64 6.39 -7.57 0.94
C LYS A 64 4.93 -7.30 1.29
N ALA A 65 4.03 -8.24 0.98
CA ALA A 65 2.62 -8.11 1.30
C ALA A 65 2.38 -7.98 2.81
N ARG A 66 2.99 -8.85 3.62
CA ARG A 66 2.90 -8.79 5.08
C ARG A 66 3.43 -7.45 5.61
N ARG A 67 4.60 -7.02 5.14
CA ARG A 67 5.25 -5.78 5.58
C ARG A 67 4.43 -4.54 5.22
N ILE A 68 3.81 -4.52 4.04
CA ILE A 68 2.91 -3.42 3.63
C ILE A 68 1.64 -3.43 4.48
N LEU A 69 1.07 -4.60 4.77
CA LEU A 69 -0.10 -4.71 5.66
C LEU A 69 0.23 -4.20 7.06
N GLU A 70 1.33 -4.64 7.65
CA GLU A 70 1.78 -4.20 8.97
C GLU A 70 2.09 -2.70 9.01
N LEU A 71 2.67 -2.15 7.94
CA LEU A 71 2.91 -0.72 7.78
C LEU A 71 1.60 0.09 7.86
N TRP A 72 0.51 -0.44 7.33
CA TRP A 72 -0.80 0.23 7.33
C TRP A 72 -1.65 -0.06 8.57
N SER A 73 -1.29 -1.08 9.35
CA SER A 73 -2.00 -1.48 10.57
C SER A 73 -1.76 -0.53 11.75
N ASP A 74 -2.75 -0.46 12.65
CA ASP A 74 -2.57 0.12 13.97
C ASP A 74 -1.64 -0.79 14.80
N PRO A 75 -0.51 -0.28 15.34
CA PRO A 75 0.42 -1.09 16.12
C PRO A 75 -0.03 -1.31 17.58
N SER A 76 -1.07 -0.62 18.05
CA SER A 76 -1.55 -0.72 19.42
C SER A 76 -2.02 -2.14 19.75
N GLN A 77 -1.63 -2.59 20.95
CA GLN A 77 -2.02 -3.90 21.48
C GLN A 77 -3.20 -3.79 22.45
N ALA A 78 -3.42 -2.60 23.00
CA ALA A 78 -4.56 -2.31 23.84
C ALA A 78 -5.75 -1.90 22.96
N PRO A 79 -6.97 -2.42 23.23
CA PRO A 79 -8.15 -1.94 22.54
C PRO A 79 -8.39 -0.47 22.85
N ILE A 80 -8.91 0.27 21.87
CA ILE A 80 -9.41 1.63 22.09
C ILE A 80 -10.68 1.59 22.96
N ASP A 81 -10.87 2.59 23.81
CA ASP A 81 -12.00 2.66 24.75
C ASP A 81 -13.37 2.68 24.04
N ARG A 82 -13.41 3.25 22.83
CA ARG A 82 -14.59 3.32 21.98
C ARG A 82 -14.18 3.42 20.51
N ALA A 83 -14.91 2.72 19.63
CA ALA A 83 -14.78 2.92 18.20
C ALA A 83 -15.29 4.31 17.78
N GLU A 84 -14.44 5.11 17.14
CA GLU A 84 -14.77 6.49 16.71
C GLU A 84 -15.62 6.55 15.41
N GLY A 85 -15.99 5.40 14.83
CA GLY A 85 -16.87 5.32 13.66
C GLY A 85 -16.85 3.96 12.93
N LYS A 86 -17.44 3.91 11.73
CA LYS A 86 -17.48 2.72 10.83
C LYS A 86 -16.53 2.80 9.61
N GLY A 87 -15.57 3.73 9.62
CA GLY A 87 -14.70 3.96 8.46
C GLY A 87 -13.32 3.35 8.65
N ALA A 88 -13.06 2.19 8.05
CA ALA A 88 -11.68 1.79 7.79
C ALA A 88 -11.10 2.71 6.71
N ILE A 89 -10.17 3.58 7.08
CA ILE A 89 -9.52 4.49 6.11
C ILE A 89 -8.37 3.84 5.34
N GLY A 90 -8.04 2.57 5.67
CA GLY A 90 -7.05 1.76 4.97
C GLY A 90 -5.60 1.98 5.40
N VAL A 91 -5.30 3.02 6.19
CA VAL A 91 -3.97 3.30 6.76
C VAL A 91 -4.15 3.84 8.18
N TRP A 92 -3.34 3.40 9.14
CA TRP A 92 -3.39 3.90 10.50
C TRP A 92 -3.18 5.43 10.56
N PRO A 93 -4.08 6.22 11.17
CA PRO A 93 -3.96 7.69 11.24
C PRO A 93 -2.68 8.18 11.93
N GLY A 94 -2.08 7.36 12.80
CA GLY A 94 -0.84 7.68 13.50
C GLY A 94 0.42 7.46 12.66
N LEU A 95 0.30 6.97 11.42
CA LEU A 95 1.44 6.75 10.54
C LEU A 95 2.09 8.08 10.16
N ARG A 96 3.37 8.21 10.48
CA ARG A 96 4.24 9.36 10.17
C ARG A 96 5.48 8.85 9.46
#